data_AF-A0A7S3NZE4-F1
#
_entry.id   AF-A0A7S3NZE4-F1
#
_cell.length_a   1.000
_cell.length_b   1.000
_cell.length_c   1.000
_cell.angle_alpha   90.00
_cell.angle_beta   90.00
_cell.angle_gamma   90.00
#
_symmetry.space_group_name_H-M   'P 1'
#
loop_
_entity.id
_entity.type
_entity.pdbx_description
1 polymer ?
#
loop_
_entity_poly.entity_id
_entity_poly.type
_entity_poly.pdbx_seq_one_letter_code
_entity_poly.pdbx_strand_id
1 'polypeptide(L)'
;QLSRDHKPDLEDEHHRIISNRGRVFPFRDEEGNYLGPHRVWHPNFLYPGLAMSRSLGDCIAHQYGVTSDPEITQYKIQAHDKFIILASDGIWEFMSNQEVIDTLSIAIDEDDYGKAIEDLVTQAHE
;
A
#
# COMPACT_ATOMS: atom_id res chain seq x y z
N GLN A 1 3.23 12.72 -3.43
CA GLN A 1 2.50 11.44 -3.39
C GLN A 1 1.23 11.57 -4.22
N LEU A 2 0.94 10.58 -5.08
CA LEU A 2 -0.18 10.63 -6.04
C LEU A 2 -1.33 9.66 -5.70
N SER A 3 -1.09 8.67 -4.85
CA SER A 3 -2.07 7.66 -4.39
C SER A 3 -2.07 7.56 -2.86
N ARG A 4 -3.17 7.08 -2.28
CA ARG A 4 -3.25 6.67 -0.88
C ARG A 4 -3.38 5.15 -0.78
N ASP A 5 -2.83 4.56 0.28
CA ASP A 5 -3.03 3.15 0.58
C ASP A 5 -4.47 2.89 1.04
N HIS A 6 -5.13 1.90 0.46
CA HIS A 6 -6.47 1.49 0.89
C HIS A 6 -6.39 0.57 2.13
N LYS A 7 -6.08 1.15 3.29
CA LYS A 7 -6.03 0.39 4.55
C LYS A 7 -7.44 0.10 5.11
N PRO A 8 -7.69 -1.09 5.69
CA PRO A 8 -9.02 -1.48 6.18
C PRO A 8 -9.63 -0.61 7.28
N ASP A 9 -8.82 0.19 7.97
CA ASP A 9 -9.21 1.07 9.08
C ASP A 9 -9.49 2.52 8.65
N LEU A 10 -9.31 2.85 7.37
CA LEU A 10 -9.79 4.12 6.82
C LEU A 10 -11.31 4.18 6.88
N GLU A 11 -11.88 5.34 7.22
CA GLU A 11 -13.32 5.48 7.50
C GLU A 11 -14.23 4.93 6.39
N ASP A 12 -13.95 5.29 5.13
CA ASP A 12 -14.70 4.87 3.96
C ASP A 12 -14.56 3.37 3.67
N GLU A 13 -13.33 2.86 3.75
CA GLU A 13 -13.01 1.45 3.53
C GLU A 13 -13.60 0.56 4.65
N HIS A 14 -13.41 0.97 5.90
CA HIS A 14 -13.92 0.31 7.11
C HIS A 14 -15.46 0.24 7.06
N HIS A 15 -16.13 1.35 6.74
CA HIS A 15 -17.58 1.38 6.65
C HIS A 15 -18.10 0.36 5.61
N ARG A 16 -17.44 0.27 4.45
CA ARG A 16 -17.78 -0.70 3.40
C ARG A 16 -17.59 -2.14 3.88
N ILE A 17 -16.49 -2.43 4.58
CA ILE A 17 -16.18 -3.78 5.11
C ILE A 17 -17.23 -4.20 6.14
N ILE A 18 -17.53 -3.34 7.13
CA ILE A 18 -18.52 -3.63 8.17
C ILE A 18 -19.93 -3.81 7.59
N SER A 19 -20.30 -2.99 6.60
CA SER A 19 -21.60 -3.10 5.90
C SER A 19 -21.76 -4.44 5.18
N ASN A 20 -20.65 -5.07 4.77
CA ASN A 20 -20.60 -6.40 4.17
C ASN A 20 -20.28 -7.51 5.17
N ARG A 21 -20.48 -7.27 6.48
CA ARG A 21 -20.28 -8.23 7.58
C ARG A 21 -18.83 -8.71 7.75
N GLY A 22 -17.87 -8.04 7.12
CA GLY A 22 -16.46 -8.24 7.40
C GLY A 22 -16.09 -7.73 8.79
N ARG A 23 -14.93 -8.14 9.29
CA ARG A 23 -14.35 -7.61 10.52
C ARG A 23 -13.00 -6.97 10.23
N VAL A 24 -12.67 -5.92 10.96
CA VAL A 24 -11.40 -5.21 10.84
C VAL A 24 -10.71 -5.17 12.20
N PHE A 25 -9.54 -5.81 12.29
CA PHE A 25 -8.65 -5.76 13.46
C PHE A 25 -7.26 -6.29 13.07
N PRO A 26 -6.18 -5.94 13.81
CA PRO A 26 -4.86 -6.52 13.59
C PRO A 26 -4.83 -8.03 13.87
N PHE A 27 -3.80 -8.73 13.40
CA PHE A 27 -3.64 -10.13 13.81
C PHE A 27 -3.43 -10.21 15.32
N ARG A 28 -3.93 -11.28 15.96
CA ARG A 28 -3.78 -11.49 17.40
C ARG A 28 -2.99 -12.78 17.62
N ASP A 29 -1.87 -12.69 18.33
CA ASP A 29 -1.06 -13.86 18.67
C ASP A 29 -1.71 -14.73 19.77
N GLU A 30 -1.05 -15.83 20.14
CA GLU A 30 -1.52 -16.76 21.17
C GLU A 30 -1.60 -16.12 22.57
N GLU A 31 -0.78 -15.10 22.83
CA GLU A 31 -0.75 -14.35 24.09
C GLU A 31 -1.83 -13.25 24.13
N GLY A 32 -2.44 -12.95 22.99
CA GLY A 32 -3.50 -11.98 22.85
C GLY A 32 -3.03 -10.58 22.45
N ASN A 33 -1.77 -10.41 22.05
CA ASN A 33 -1.23 -9.14 21.59
C ASN A 33 -1.64 -8.87 20.14
N TYR A 34 -1.89 -7.59 19.82
CA TYR A 34 -2.15 -7.17 18.45
C TYR A 34 -0.83 -6.97 17.70
N LEU A 35 -0.71 -7.61 16.54
CA LEU A 35 0.47 -7.59 15.69
C LEU A 35 0.13 -7.05 14.30
N GLY A 36 0.95 -6.10 13.85
CA GLY A 36 0.90 -5.55 12.50
C GLY A 36 -0.34 -4.68 12.21
N PRO A 37 -0.63 -4.43 10.92
CA PRO A 37 -1.72 -3.54 10.52
C PRO A 37 -3.09 -4.19 10.67
N HIS A 38 -4.14 -3.35 10.58
CA HIS A 38 -5.51 -3.80 10.45
C HIS A 38 -5.71 -4.69 9.22
N ARG A 39 -6.49 -5.75 9.39
CA ARG A 39 -6.76 -6.75 8.36
C ARG A 39 -8.26 -7.02 8.22
N VAL A 40 -8.68 -7.44 7.02
CA VAL A 40 -10.04 -7.88 6.72
C VAL A 40 -10.20 -9.37 7.01
N TRP A 41 -11.21 -9.70 7.83
CA TRP A 41 -11.49 -11.05 8.27
C TRP A 41 -12.93 -11.46 8.00
N HIS A 42 -13.12 -12.77 7.79
CA HIS A 42 -14.41 -13.44 7.81
C HIS A 42 -15.13 -13.17 9.15
N PRO A 43 -16.48 -13.06 9.17
CA PRO A 43 -17.25 -12.76 10.38
C PRO A 43 -17.02 -13.73 11.55
N ASN A 44 -16.85 -15.03 11.25
CA ASN A 44 -16.74 -16.09 12.25
C ASN A 44 -15.35 -16.73 12.36
N PHE A 45 -14.44 -16.45 11.44
CA PHE A 45 -13.17 -17.18 11.32
C PHE A 45 -12.01 -16.23 11.07
N LEU A 46 -10.79 -16.65 11.43
CA LEU A 46 -9.56 -15.87 11.23
C LEU A 46 -8.94 -16.17 9.85
N TYR A 47 -9.71 -15.93 8.79
CA TYR A 47 -9.22 -15.90 7.41
C TYR A 47 -10.08 -14.91 6.60
N PRO A 48 -9.60 -14.35 5.48
CA PRO A 48 -8.27 -14.53 4.90
C PRO A 48 -7.18 -13.70 5.60
N GLY A 49 -7.52 -12.62 6.31
CA GLY A 49 -6.54 -11.78 6.99
C GLY A 49 -5.79 -10.81 6.08
N LEU A 50 -6.50 -10.24 5.09
CA LEU A 50 -5.92 -9.35 4.09
C LEU A 50 -5.62 -7.97 4.69
N ALA A 51 -4.38 -7.49 4.56
CA ALA A 51 -3.93 -6.19 5.12
C ALA A 51 -4.32 -4.97 4.26
N MET A 52 -5.18 -5.18 3.26
CA MET A 52 -5.67 -4.17 2.33
C MET A 52 -7.17 -4.31 2.18
N SER A 53 -7.84 -3.23 1.81
CA SER A 53 -9.30 -3.18 1.61
C SER A 53 -9.71 -3.15 0.14
N ARG A 54 -8.73 -3.05 -0.76
CA ARG A 54 -8.91 -3.19 -2.20
C ARG A 54 -7.84 -4.08 -2.80
N SER A 55 -8.23 -4.98 -3.68
CA SER A 55 -7.30 -5.85 -4.38
C SER A 55 -7.93 -6.43 -5.64
N LEU A 56 -7.08 -6.84 -6.57
CA LEU A 56 -7.49 -7.73 -7.65
C LEU A 56 -7.41 -9.17 -7.12
N GLY A 57 -8.45 -9.98 -7.37
CA GLY A 57 -8.49 -11.36 -6.88
C GLY A 57 -9.15 -11.46 -5.51
N ASP A 58 -8.52 -12.13 -4.54
CA ASP A 58 -8.99 -12.32 -3.15
C ASP A 58 -10.50 -12.59 -3.03
N CYS A 59 -11.00 -13.58 -3.78
CA CYS A 59 -12.42 -13.83 -3.94
C CYS A 59 -13.17 -14.03 -2.61
N ILE A 60 -12.50 -14.58 -1.59
CA ILE A 60 -13.06 -14.74 -0.25
C ILE A 60 -13.21 -13.37 0.43
N ALA A 61 -12.18 -12.52 0.39
CA ALA A 61 -12.21 -11.21 1.04
C ALA A 61 -13.25 -10.28 0.38
N HIS A 62 -13.49 -10.44 -0.92
CA HIS A 62 -14.51 -9.68 -1.66
C HIS A 62 -15.94 -9.92 -1.14
N GLN A 63 -16.22 -11.08 -0.54
CA GLN A 63 -17.51 -11.34 0.11
C GLN A 63 -17.71 -10.50 1.38
N TYR A 64 -16.64 -9.88 1.88
CA TYR A 64 -16.59 -9.14 3.14
C TYR A 64 -16.19 -7.67 2.95
N GLY A 65 -16.44 -7.12 1.75
CA GLY A 65 -16.30 -5.69 1.46
C GLY A 65 -14.95 -5.24 0.89
N VAL A 66 -14.04 -6.17 0.60
CA VAL A 66 -12.91 -5.89 -0.31
C VAL A 66 -13.45 -5.65 -1.71
N THR A 67 -12.91 -4.68 -2.42
CA THR A 67 -13.31 -4.36 -3.80
C THR A 67 -12.12 -4.29 -4.75
N SER A 68 -12.37 -4.51 -6.04
CA SER A 68 -11.42 -4.27 -7.13
C SER A 68 -11.63 -2.91 -7.79
N ASP A 69 -12.57 -2.10 -7.29
CA ASP A 69 -12.82 -0.74 -7.79
C ASP A 69 -11.63 0.19 -7.46
N PRO A 70 -10.90 0.69 -8.47
CA PRO A 70 -9.74 1.53 -8.23
C PRO A 70 -10.15 2.93 -7.76
N GLU A 71 -9.23 3.59 -7.06
CA GLU A 71 -9.32 5.04 -6.86
C GLU A 71 -8.61 5.73 -8.02
N ILE A 72 -9.31 6.62 -8.72
CA ILE A 72 -8.82 7.27 -9.93
C ILE A 72 -8.60 8.75 -9.67
N THR A 73 -7.36 9.19 -9.88
CA THR A 73 -6.96 10.60 -9.86
C THR A 73 -6.35 10.99 -11.20
N GLN A 74 -6.60 12.21 -11.66
CA GLN A 74 -6.05 12.73 -12.91
C GLN A 74 -5.23 14.00 -12.65
N TYR A 75 -4.03 14.04 -13.22
CA TYR A 75 -3.13 15.19 -13.12
C TYR A 75 -2.71 15.65 -14.52
N LYS A 76 -2.54 16.97 -14.69
CA LYS A 76 -1.98 17.54 -15.91
C LYS A 76 -0.48 17.74 -15.73
N ILE A 77 0.32 17.04 -16.53
CA ILE A 77 1.78 17.15 -16.54
C ILE A 77 2.18 18.60 -16.87
N GLN A 78 3.07 19.15 -16.05
CA GLN A 78 3.68 20.46 -16.19
C GLN A 78 5.14 20.34 -16.61
N ALA A 79 5.72 21.45 -17.08
CA ALA A 79 7.13 21.48 -17.49
C ALA A 79 8.13 21.23 -16.34
N HIS A 80 7.70 21.32 -15.07
CA HIS A 80 8.54 21.06 -13.90
C HIS A 80 8.46 19.60 -13.40
N ASP A 81 7.55 18.78 -13.93
CA ASP A 81 7.44 17.38 -13.55
C ASP A 81 8.56 16.60 -14.24
N LYS A 82 9.53 16.09 -13.46
CA LYS A 82 10.70 15.40 -14.01
C LYS A 82 10.46 13.92 -14.28
N PHE A 83 9.84 13.21 -13.34
CA PHE A 83 9.64 11.77 -13.39
C PHE A 83 8.49 11.33 -12.48
N ILE A 84 8.04 10.09 -12.65
CA ILE A 84 7.03 9.44 -11.81
C ILE A 84 7.65 8.15 -11.27
N ILE A 85 7.49 7.89 -9.97
CA ILE A 85 7.96 6.67 -9.31
C ILE A 85 6.75 5.79 -9.01
N LEU A 86 6.79 4.53 -9.48
CA LEU A 86 5.88 3.47 -9.08
C LEU A 86 6.70 2.36 -8.45
N ALA A 87 6.38 2.00 -7.20
CA ALA A 87 7.02 0.90 -6.49
C ALA A 87 5.99 0.23 -5.58
N SER A 88 6.26 -1.02 -5.19
CA SER A 88 5.50 -1.74 -4.17
C SER A 88 5.79 -1.18 -2.76
N ASP A 89 4.99 -1.63 -1.79
CA ASP A 89 5.21 -1.39 -0.35
C ASP A 89 6.63 -1.72 0.12
N GLY A 90 7.30 -2.71 -0.48
CA GLY A 90 8.69 -3.03 -0.20
C GLY A 90 9.72 -1.89 -0.36
N ILE A 91 9.36 -0.75 -0.96
CA ILE A 91 10.15 0.49 -0.89
C ILE A 91 9.54 1.45 0.15
N TRP A 92 8.23 1.72 0.03
CA TRP A 92 7.53 2.76 0.80
C TRP A 92 7.34 2.45 2.28
N GLU A 93 7.50 1.19 2.71
CA GLU A 93 7.52 0.80 4.12
C GLU A 93 8.82 1.20 4.82
N PHE A 94 9.91 1.38 4.07
CA PHE A 94 11.26 1.63 4.60
C PHE A 94 11.79 3.03 4.29
N MET A 95 11.30 3.64 3.21
CA MET A 95 11.78 4.94 2.74
C MET A 95 10.63 5.93 2.59
N SER A 96 10.86 7.16 3.05
CA SER A 96 9.97 8.28 2.79
C SER A 96 10.05 8.75 1.33
N ASN A 97 9.00 9.46 0.87
CA ASN A 97 8.99 10.06 -0.46
C ASN A 97 10.21 10.93 -0.74
N GLN A 98 10.71 11.65 0.28
CA GLN A 98 11.85 12.56 0.11
C GLN A 98 13.16 11.77 -0.01
N GLU A 99 13.37 10.73 0.81
CA GLU A 99 14.55 9.88 0.71
C GLU A 99 14.64 9.24 -0.67
N VAL A 100 13.53 8.70 -1.19
CA VAL A 100 13.50 8.14 -2.55
C VAL A 100 13.83 9.19 -3.62
N ILE A 101 13.32 10.42 -3.51
CA ILE A 101 13.64 11.50 -4.44
C ILE A 101 15.12 11.85 -4.38
N ASP A 102 15.68 11.96 -3.18
CA ASP A 102 17.07 12.34 -2.97
C ASP A 102 18.02 11.26 -3.55
N THR A 103 17.75 9.98 -3.31
CA THR A 103 18.50 8.85 -3.87
C THR A 103 18.49 8.85 -5.40
N LEU A 104 17.33 9.13 -6.01
CA LEU A 104 17.19 9.08 -7.46
C LEU A 104 17.72 10.35 -8.15
N SER A 105 17.72 11.50 -7.46
CA SER A 105 18.01 12.80 -8.07
C SER A 105 19.38 12.86 -8.76
N ILE A 106 20.42 12.31 -8.13
CA ILE A 106 21.80 12.33 -8.65
C ILE A 106 21.92 11.48 -9.92
N ALA A 107 21.46 10.23 -9.86
CA ALA A 107 21.58 9.30 -10.97
C ALA A 107 20.71 9.68 -12.18
N ILE A 108 19.56 10.32 -11.94
CA ILE A 108 18.70 10.86 -13.01
C ILE A 108 19.37 12.07 -13.68
N ASP A 109 19.98 12.98 -12.92
CA ASP A 109 20.70 14.12 -13.49
C ASP A 109 21.96 13.68 -14.29
N GLU A 110 22.51 12.49 -14.01
CA GLU A 110 23.62 11.85 -14.75
C GLU A 110 23.17 10.93 -15.91
N ASP A 111 21.85 10.80 -16.18
CA ASP A 111 21.27 9.85 -17.14
C ASP A 111 21.62 8.36 -16.88
N ASP A 112 21.98 8.00 -15.63
CA ASP A 112 22.29 6.63 -15.21
C ASP A 112 21.12 5.99 -14.44
N TYR A 113 20.08 5.63 -15.20
CA TYR A 113 18.88 5.01 -14.66
C TYR A 113 19.13 3.62 -14.04
N GLY A 114 20.16 2.91 -14.47
CA GLY A 114 20.50 1.58 -13.94
C GLY A 114 20.97 1.69 -12.49
N LYS A 115 21.94 2.58 -12.28
CA LYS A 115 22.44 2.91 -10.94
C LYS A 115 21.34 3.50 -10.05
N ALA A 116 20.47 4.35 -10.59
CA ALA A 116 19.35 4.92 -9.83
C ALA A 116 18.46 3.84 -9.18
N ILE A 117 18.16 2.77 -9.93
CA ILE A 117 17.35 1.65 -9.43
C ILE A 117 18.15 0.78 -8.45
N GLU A 118 19.43 0.53 -8.72
CA GLU A 118 20.30 -0.24 -7.81
C GLU A 118 20.47 0.43 -6.45
N ASP A 119 20.73 1.74 -6.44
CA ASP A 119 20.86 2.55 -5.23
C ASP A 119 19.54 2.55 -4.42
N LEU A 120 18.41 2.73 -5.11
CA LEU A 120 17.08 2.70 -4.48
C LEU A 120 16.77 1.34 -3.84
N VAL A 121 17.02 0.25 -4.55
CA VAL A 121 16.78 -1.10 -4.02
C VAL A 121 17.71 -1.41 -2.87
N THR A 122 18.99 -1.04 -2.97
CA THR A 122 19.97 -1.26 -1.89
C THR A 122 19.56 -0.55 -0.61
N GLN A 123 19.20 0.73 -0.71
CA GLN A 123 18.84 1.54 0.45
C GLN A 123 17.55 1.08 1.14
N ALA A 124 16.60 0.50 0.39
CA ALA A 124 15.38 -0.05 0.97
C ALA A 124 15.60 -1.35 1.76
N HIS A 125 16.74 -2.03 1.60
CA HIS A 125 17.09 -3.27 2.29
C HIS A 125 18.03 -3.08 3.49
N GLU A 126 18.49 -1.85 3.76
CA GLU A 126 19.32 -1.48 4.93
C GLU A 126 18.46 -1.16 6.16
#